data_AF-A0A6G0TJR2-F1
#
_entry.id   AF-A0A6G0TJR2-F1
#
_cell.length_a   1.000
_cell.length_b   1.000
_cell.length_c   1.000
_cell.angle_alpha   90.00
_cell.angle_beta   90.00
_cell.angle_gamma   90.00
#
_symmetry.space_group_name_H-M   'P 1'
#
loop_
_entity.id
_entity.type
_entity.pdbx_description
1 polymer ?
#
loop_
_entity_poly.entity_id
_entity_poly.type
_entity_poly.pdbx_seq_one_letter_code
_entity_poly.pdbx_strand_id
1 'polypeptide(L)'
;MKVMIILLLTIKKALFELNSTNNINKRLIADGTEYDASKYPFVVCIKIFTDKTMEINSICTGSLIHKLYVLTAAHCVYGEDKSLLQVYLGSAENNNDFREVVELHVHKDFDPESNIIQGDVSLFKLNSAFPNSTPIKIGGNPNDFSNNKALECINIGFGVMDTKNTVGKKGYMIKTNVRNGETACKEYDIDLQKDAWKQYLCSQPTTPNFKKMTCPGDSGGPMVCNNLLYGVCSYYYNFKGEKNECGVPDMQTVHVFIHYHKKWINDKMKGDIDENEKKKKEKKEKKKKKRKKKSSGNSIKPNHIFQKVLTILLYCMLNKI
;
A
#
# COMPACT_ATOMS: atom_id res chain seq x y z
N MET A 1 -58.47 26.13 -20.49
CA MET A 1 -57.16 25.71 -21.07
C MET A 1 -55.91 26.09 -20.26
N LYS A 2 -55.90 27.16 -19.44
CA LYS A 2 -54.70 27.55 -18.66
C LYS A 2 -54.44 26.73 -17.38
N VAL A 3 -55.47 26.10 -16.80
CA VAL A 3 -55.33 25.34 -15.53
C VAL A 3 -54.70 23.96 -15.72
N MET A 4 -54.90 23.30 -16.87
CA MET A 4 -54.27 22.00 -17.16
C MET A 4 -52.76 22.09 -17.42
N ILE A 5 -52.26 23.22 -17.93
CA ILE A 5 -50.82 23.42 -18.22
C ILE A 5 -50.02 23.59 -16.92
N ILE A 6 -50.59 24.24 -15.91
CA ILE A 6 -49.95 24.44 -14.60
C ILE A 6 -49.82 23.11 -13.85
N LEU A 7 -50.84 22.23 -13.94
CA LEU A 7 -50.81 20.91 -13.32
C LEU A 7 -49.77 19.97 -13.98
N LEU A 8 -49.58 20.06 -15.29
CA LEU A 8 -48.54 19.29 -16.00
C LEU A 8 -47.11 19.77 -15.65
N LEU A 9 -46.92 21.07 -15.40
CA LEU A 9 -45.62 21.63 -14.99
C LEU A 9 -45.27 21.29 -13.54
N THR A 10 -46.24 21.27 -12.62
CA THR A 10 -46.01 20.84 -11.24
C THR A 10 -45.74 19.35 -11.14
N ILE A 11 -46.40 18.51 -11.96
CA ILE A 11 -46.12 17.07 -12.05
C ILE A 11 -44.73 16.81 -12.63
N LYS A 12 -44.26 17.56 -13.65
CA LYS A 12 -42.88 17.46 -14.14
C LYS A 12 -41.84 17.86 -13.10
N LYS A 13 -42.10 18.90 -12.30
CA LYS A 13 -41.21 19.31 -11.21
C LYS A 13 -41.18 18.27 -10.09
N ALA A 14 -42.33 17.71 -9.72
CA ALA A 14 -42.41 16.62 -8.74
C ALA A 14 -41.76 15.32 -9.25
N LEU A 15 -41.87 14.99 -10.55
CA LEU A 15 -41.15 13.86 -11.17
C LEU A 15 -39.63 14.11 -11.27
N PHE A 16 -39.19 15.35 -11.47
CA PHE A 16 -37.77 15.71 -11.42
C PHE A 16 -37.21 15.65 -9.99
N GLU A 17 -38.00 16.05 -8.99
CA GLU A 17 -37.64 15.91 -7.57
C GLU A 17 -37.74 14.46 -7.07
N LEU A 18 -38.63 13.63 -7.62
CA LEU A 18 -38.70 12.19 -7.32
C LEU A 18 -37.60 11.37 -8.03
N ASN A 19 -37.03 11.86 -9.14
CA ASN A 19 -35.81 11.31 -9.73
C ASN A 19 -34.51 11.83 -9.07
N SER A 20 -34.63 12.74 -8.09
CA SER A 20 -33.54 13.06 -7.16
C SER A 20 -33.58 12.20 -5.89
N THR A 21 -34.12 10.97 -5.99
CA THR A 21 -34.00 9.98 -4.91
C THR A 21 -32.64 9.29 -5.02
N ASN A 22 -31.82 9.51 -3.98
CA ASN A 22 -30.72 8.64 -3.54
C ASN A 22 -29.39 8.67 -4.30
N ASN A 23 -28.89 9.83 -4.73
CA ASN A 23 -27.43 10.01 -4.73
C ASN A 23 -26.97 10.24 -3.28
N ILE A 24 -27.02 9.18 -2.47
CA ILE A 24 -26.04 9.02 -1.40
C ILE A 24 -24.73 9.04 -2.17
N ASN A 25 -24.01 10.16 -2.13
CA ASN A 25 -22.64 10.29 -2.64
C ASN A 25 -21.82 9.21 -1.96
N LYS A 26 -21.83 8.00 -2.51
CA LYS A 26 -20.92 6.94 -2.12
C LYS A 26 -19.57 7.48 -2.55
N ARG A 27 -18.76 7.98 -1.60
CA ARG A 27 -17.41 8.50 -1.85
C ARG A 27 -16.42 7.33 -2.09
N LEU A 28 -16.90 6.32 -2.81
CA LEU A 28 -16.18 5.21 -3.41
C LEU A 28 -15.59 5.69 -4.74
N ILE A 29 -14.57 5.00 -5.27
CA ILE A 29 -14.10 5.21 -6.64
C ILE A 29 -15.29 5.45 -7.59
N ALA A 30 -15.37 6.67 -8.12
CA ALA A 30 -16.50 7.14 -8.89
C ALA A 30 -16.60 6.37 -10.22
N ASP A 31 -17.81 5.99 -10.62
CA ASP A 31 -18.08 5.11 -11.78
C ASP A 31 -17.22 3.82 -11.79
N GLY A 32 -16.84 3.35 -10.60
CA GLY A 32 -16.07 2.13 -10.42
C GLY A 32 -16.91 0.86 -10.36
N THR A 33 -16.24 -0.27 -10.56
CA THR A 33 -16.81 -1.60 -10.37
C THR A 33 -16.11 -2.32 -9.23
N GLU A 34 -16.78 -3.24 -8.54
CA GLU A 34 -16.15 -4.04 -7.48
C GLU A 34 -14.88 -4.72 -8.02
N TYR A 35 -13.76 -4.59 -7.31
CA TYR A 35 -12.50 -5.22 -7.72
C TYR A 35 -12.47 -6.69 -7.30
N ASP A 36 -11.77 -7.50 -8.09
CA ASP A 36 -11.60 -8.92 -7.82
C ASP A 36 -10.31 -9.15 -7.02
N ALA A 37 -10.45 -9.41 -5.71
CA ALA A 37 -9.31 -9.64 -4.82
C ALA A 37 -8.42 -10.83 -5.24
N SER A 38 -8.97 -11.81 -6.00
CA SER A 38 -8.18 -12.92 -6.52
C SER A 38 -7.24 -12.48 -7.66
N LYS A 39 -7.61 -11.46 -8.42
CA LYS A 39 -6.79 -10.87 -9.50
C LYS A 39 -5.78 -9.84 -8.98
N TYR A 40 -6.10 -9.19 -7.87
CA TYR A 40 -5.24 -8.15 -7.27
C TYR A 40 -4.87 -8.48 -5.82
N PRO A 41 -4.21 -9.63 -5.54
CA PRO A 41 -3.90 -10.13 -4.20
C PRO A 41 -2.73 -9.38 -3.50
N PHE A 42 -2.52 -8.11 -3.88
CA PHE A 42 -1.56 -7.18 -3.30
C PHE A 42 -2.23 -5.92 -2.73
N VAL A 43 -3.51 -5.69 -3.04
CA VAL A 43 -4.26 -4.52 -2.58
C VAL A 43 -4.53 -4.68 -1.09
N VAL A 44 -4.23 -3.66 -0.29
CA VAL A 44 -4.51 -3.67 1.16
C VAL A 44 -5.38 -2.49 1.55
N CYS A 45 -6.28 -2.72 2.51
CA CYS A 45 -7.00 -1.68 3.22
C CYS A 45 -6.22 -1.31 4.49
N ILE A 46 -6.09 -0.02 4.76
CA ILE A 46 -5.38 0.52 5.93
C ILE A 46 -6.42 1.27 6.77
N LYS A 47 -6.72 0.77 7.96
CA LYS A 47 -7.50 1.50 8.96
C LYS A 47 -6.56 2.26 9.87
N ILE A 48 -6.86 3.54 10.06
CA ILE A 48 -6.16 4.46 10.95
C ILE A 48 -7.13 4.82 12.07
N PHE A 49 -6.76 4.53 13.31
CA PHE A 49 -7.59 4.76 14.49
C PHE A 49 -7.20 6.05 15.19
N THR A 50 -8.17 6.76 15.76
CA THR A 50 -7.93 8.01 16.51
C THR A 50 -7.07 7.76 17.74
N ASP A 51 -7.38 6.67 18.46
CA ASP A 51 -6.71 6.27 19.67
C ASP A 51 -7.02 4.79 19.99
N LYS A 52 -6.73 4.37 21.23
CA LYS A 52 -6.97 3.01 21.73
C LYS A 52 -8.44 2.69 21.97
N THR A 53 -9.36 3.65 21.84
CA THR A 53 -10.82 3.40 21.87
C THR A 53 -11.31 2.74 20.58
N MET A 54 -10.43 2.57 19.58
CA MET A 54 -10.69 1.91 18.30
C MET A 54 -11.76 2.63 17.46
N GLU A 55 -11.93 3.94 17.67
CA GLU A 55 -12.65 4.80 16.72
C GLU A 55 -11.81 4.98 15.44
N ILE A 56 -12.41 4.74 14.28
CA ILE A 56 -11.73 4.87 12.99
C ILE A 56 -11.66 6.36 12.64
N ASN A 57 -10.44 6.91 12.60
CA ASN A 57 -10.16 8.26 12.13
C ASN A 57 -10.32 8.33 10.60
N SER A 58 -9.64 7.44 9.88
CA SER A 58 -9.65 7.41 8.42
C SER A 58 -9.33 6.03 7.86
N ILE A 59 -9.56 5.89 6.55
CA ILE A 59 -9.09 4.76 5.75
C ILE A 59 -8.18 5.27 4.64
N CYS A 60 -7.16 4.48 4.37
CA CYS A 60 -6.40 4.54 3.13
C CYS A 60 -6.30 3.17 2.48
N THR A 61 -5.78 3.15 1.28
CA THR A 61 -5.44 1.95 0.51
C THR A 61 -3.91 1.86 0.40
N GLY A 62 -3.39 0.65 0.18
CA GLY A 62 -1.98 0.42 -0.08
C GLY A 62 -1.73 -0.76 -1.01
N SER A 63 -0.45 -1.01 -1.28
CA SER A 63 0.01 -2.09 -2.16
C SER A 63 1.13 -2.89 -1.51
N LEU A 64 0.96 -4.21 -1.39
CA LEU A 64 2.06 -5.11 -1.06
C LEU A 64 3.07 -5.16 -2.22
N ILE A 65 4.24 -4.59 -2.02
CA ILE A 65 5.37 -4.64 -2.98
C ILE A 65 6.39 -5.72 -2.60
N HIS A 66 6.27 -6.26 -1.38
CA HIS A 66 6.97 -7.44 -0.89
C HIS A 66 6.11 -8.10 0.21
N LYS A 67 6.41 -9.33 0.60
CA LYS A 67 5.62 -10.10 1.60
C LYS A 67 5.40 -9.41 2.94
N LEU A 68 6.24 -8.43 3.27
CA LEU A 68 6.18 -7.65 4.50
C LEU A 68 6.15 -6.14 4.25
N TYR A 69 6.24 -5.68 3.00
CA TYR A 69 6.28 -4.24 2.72
C TYR A 69 5.05 -3.79 1.97
N VAL A 70 4.40 -2.77 2.52
CA VAL A 70 3.28 -2.06 1.93
C VAL A 70 3.73 -0.68 1.52
N LEU A 71 3.46 -0.30 0.28
CA LEU A 71 3.60 1.05 -0.22
C LEU A 71 2.24 1.75 -0.15
N THR A 72 2.21 3.00 0.32
CA THR A 72 1.01 3.85 0.37
C THR A 72 1.42 5.33 0.30
N ALA A 73 0.47 6.26 0.45
CA ALA A 73 0.75 7.69 0.48
C ALA A 73 1.29 8.13 1.85
N ALA A 74 2.09 9.19 1.88
CA ALA A 74 2.61 9.74 3.13
C ALA A 74 1.52 10.44 3.94
N HIS A 75 0.62 11.17 3.28
CA HIS A 75 -0.46 11.90 3.94
C HIS A 75 -1.43 10.98 4.71
N CYS A 76 -1.46 9.68 4.38
CA CYS A 76 -2.27 8.71 5.12
C CYS A 76 -1.78 8.46 6.55
N VAL A 77 -0.52 8.75 6.85
CA VAL A 77 0.16 8.28 8.07
C VAL A 77 1.14 9.30 8.66
N TYR A 78 1.21 10.49 8.08
CA TYR A 78 2.08 11.54 8.56
C TYR A 78 1.63 12.00 9.95
N GLY A 79 2.53 11.94 10.93
CA GLY A 79 2.22 12.26 12.32
C GLY A 79 1.48 11.17 13.09
N GLU A 80 1.10 10.07 12.45
CA GLU A 80 0.37 8.97 13.09
C GLU A 80 1.30 8.03 13.88
N ASP A 81 0.81 7.51 15.01
CA ASP A 81 1.48 6.42 15.71
C ASP A 81 1.20 5.11 14.97
N LYS A 82 2.26 4.39 14.57
CA LYS A 82 2.15 3.11 13.88
C LYS A 82 1.31 2.05 14.61
N SER A 83 1.18 2.15 15.93
CA SER A 83 0.34 1.26 16.74
C SER A 83 -1.17 1.47 16.53
N LEU A 84 -1.55 2.60 15.91
CA LEU A 84 -2.92 2.92 15.50
C LEU A 84 -3.24 2.48 14.07
N LEU A 85 -2.34 1.73 13.43
CA LEU A 85 -2.50 1.27 12.05
C LEU A 85 -2.83 -0.22 12.02
N GLN A 86 -3.93 -0.57 11.35
CA GLN A 86 -4.26 -1.96 11.02
C GLN A 86 -4.33 -2.14 9.51
N VAL A 87 -3.55 -3.10 9.00
CA VAL A 87 -3.48 -3.42 7.56
C VAL A 87 -4.22 -4.72 7.31
N TYR A 88 -5.13 -4.71 6.34
CA TYR A 88 -5.92 -5.87 5.91
C TYR A 88 -5.58 -6.21 4.47
N LEU A 89 -5.40 -7.50 4.15
CA LEU A 89 -5.34 -7.92 2.76
C LEU A 89 -6.74 -7.84 2.15
N GLY A 90 -6.89 -7.01 1.13
CA GLY A 90 -8.18 -6.70 0.54
C GLY A 90 -9.10 -5.94 1.49
N SER A 91 -10.40 -6.27 1.46
CA SER A 91 -11.42 -5.58 2.25
C SER A 91 -11.24 -5.83 3.76
N ALA A 92 -11.61 -4.82 4.55
CA ALA A 92 -11.67 -4.91 6.01
C ALA A 92 -13.08 -5.30 6.52
N GLU A 93 -14.04 -5.53 5.61
CA GLU A 93 -15.39 -5.99 5.98
C GLU A 93 -15.36 -7.40 6.53
N ASN A 94 -15.91 -7.59 7.72
CA ASN A 94 -16.02 -8.91 8.35
C ASN A 94 -14.68 -9.68 8.36
N ASN A 95 -13.57 -8.94 8.33
CA ASN A 95 -12.22 -9.47 8.25
C ASN A 95 -11.48 -9.11 9.54
N ASN A 96 -11.07 -10.14 10.28
CA ASN A 96 -10.29 -9.98 11.50
C ASN A 96 -8.81 -10.35 11.30
N ASP A 97 -8.40 -10.74 10.09
CA ASP A 97 -7.01 -11.05 9.74
C ASP A 97 -6.28 -9.76 9.32
N PHE A 98 -5.80 -9.02 10.31
CA PHE A 98 -4.98 -7.83 10.09
C PHE A 98 -3.51 -8.04 10.46
N ARG A 99 -2.65 -7.12 10.02
CA ARG A 99 -1.24 -7.03 10.40
C ARG A 99 -0.97 -5.67 11.02
N GLU A 100 -0.11 -5.68 12.02
CA GLU A 100 0.39 -4.47 12.67
C GLU A 100 1.59 -3.93 11.89
N VAL A 101 1.77 -2.61 11.95
CA VAL A 101 2.93 -1.93 11.38
C VAL A 101 4.05 -1.88 12.42
N VAL A 102 5.16 -2.56 12.14
CA VAL A 102 6.34 -2.58 13.03
C VAL A 102 7.34 -1.50 12.70
N GLU A 103 7.38 -1.04 11.45
CA GLU A 103 8.20 0.09 10.99
C GLU A 103 7.41 0.93 9.99
N LEU A 104 7.54 2.24 10.12
CA LEU A 104 6.86 3.24 9.32
C LEU A 104 7.92 4.20 8.76
N HIS A 105 8.08 4.23 7.45
CA HIS A 105 9.03 5.09 6.75
C HIS A 105 8.27 6.09 5.89
N VAL A 106 8.11 7.31 6.39
CA VAL A 106 7.58 8.44 5.62
C VAL A 106 8.73 9.07 4.81
N HIS A 107 8.46 9.47 3.56
CA HIS A 107 9.46 10.20 2.77
C HIS A 107 9.79 11.53 3.43
N LYS A 108 11.08 11.85 3.56
CA LYS A 108 11.56 13.04 4.29
C LYS A 108 11.16 14.38 3.67
N ASP A 109 10.86 14.38 2.37
CA ASP A 109 10.48 15.59 1.63
C ASP A 109 8.96 15.82 1.63
N PHE A 110 8.19 14.94 2.31
CA PHE A 110 6.76 15.14 2.48
C PHE A 110 6.50 16.24 3.51
N ASP A 111 5.77 17.27 3.06
CA ASP A 111 5.30 18.37 3.87
C ASP A 111 3.83 18.66 3.50
N PRO A 112 2.87 18.42 4.41
CA PRO A 112 1.45 18.65 4.14
C PRO A 112 1.09 20.14 4.04
N GLU A 113 1.95 21.05 4.50
CA GLU A 113 1.73 22.50 4.45
C GLU A 113 2.32 23.14 3.19
N SER A 114 3.10 22.40 2.43
CA SER A 114 3.71 22.88 1.20
C SER A 114 2.65 23.10 0.11
N ASN A 115 2.78 24.21 -0.64
CA ASN A 115 2.03 24.42 -1.88
C ASN A 115 2.30 23.32 -2.92
N ILE A 116 3.38 22.55 -2.72
CA ILE A 116 3.87 21.50 -3.58
C ILE A 116 3.98 20.23 -2.77
N ILE A 117 3.07 19.29 -3.01
CA ILE A 117 3.06 18.02 -2.31
C ILE A 117 4.16 17.10 -2.86
N GLN A 118 5.38 17.28 -2.37
CA GLN A 118 6.51 16.43 -2.74
C GLN A 118 6.56 15.18 -1.88
N GLY A 119 7.04 14.08 -2.44
CA GLY A 119 7.33 12.88 -1.64
C GLY A 119 6.13 12.29 -0.91
N ASP A 120 4.91 12.40 -1.44
CA ASP A 120 3.71 11.80 -0.84
C ASP A 120 3.67 10.27 -0.97
N VAL A 121 4.66 9.61 -0.38
CA VAL A 121 4.89 8.18 -0.41
C VAL A 121 5.42 7.72 0.95
N SER A 122 4.88 6.59 1.42
CA SER A 122 5.29 5.95 2.66
C SER A 122 5.43 4.45 2.45
N LEU A 123 6.33 3.84 3.23
CA LEU A 123 6.64 2.42 3.19
C LEU A 123 6.50 1.83 4.60
N PHE A 124 5.63 0.83 4.73
CA PHE A 124 5.44 0.10 5.98
C PHE A 124 6.20 -1.21 5.95
N LYS A 125 6.56 -1.67 7.14
CA LYS A 125 6.92 -3.06 7.39
C LYS A 125 5.88 -3.69 8.31
N LEU A 126 5.32 -4.81 7.88
CA LEU A 126 4.32 -5.58 8.63
C LEU A 126 4.99 -6.54 9.62
N ASN A 127 4.32 -6.83 10.73
CA ASN A 127 4.79 -7.80 11.73
C ASN A 127 4.92 -9.24 11.16
N SER A 128 4.09 -9.59 10.17
CA SER A 128 4.08 -10.89 9.50
C SER A 128 3.42 -10.82 8.12
N ALA A 129 3.64 -11.85 7.30
CA ALA A 129 3.11 -11.91 5.94
C ALA A 129 1.65 -12.41 5.92
N PHE A 130 0.91 -12.07 4.87
CA PHE A 130 -0.39 -12.68 4.59
C PHE A 130 -0.20 -13.98 3.79
N PRO A 131 -0.83 -15.11 4.20
CA PRO A 131 -0.65 -16.41 3.55
C PRO A 131 -0.96 -16.44 2.05
N ASN A 132 -1.99 -15.70 1.62
CA ASN A 132 -2.51 -15.70 0.24
C ASN A 132 -2.12 -14.44 -0.55
N SER A 133 -1.14 -13.67 -0.08
CA SER A 133 -0.70 -12.47 -0.78
C SER A 133 0.29 -12.79 -1.90
N THR A 134 0.14 -12.12 -3.04
CA THR A 134 1.16 -12.07 -4.09
C THR A 134 1.55 -10.62 -4.32
N PRO A 135 2.73 -10.19 -3.86
CA PRO A 135 3.16 -8.80 -4.03
C PRO A 135 3.27 -8.39 -5.50
N ILE A 136 2.91 -7.14 -5.78
CA ILE A 136 3.06 -6.55 -7.12
C ILE A 136 4.50 -6.06 -7.34
N LYS A 137 4.99 -6.19 -8.57
CA LYS A 137 6.29 -5.64 -8.97
C LYS A 137 6.16 -4.15 -9.28
N ILE A 138 7.11 -3.37 -8.78
CA ILE A 138 7.26 -1.96 -9.15
C ILE A 138 7.70 -1.86 -10.62
N GLY A 139 7.00 -1.01 -11.38
CA GLY A 139 7.30 -0.72 -12.78
C GLY A 139 7.38 0.78 -13.05
N GLY A 140 7.16 1.13 -14.32
CA GLY A 140 7.18 2.49 -14.81
C GLY A 140 8.56 2.98 -15.22
N ASN A 141 8.58 3.67 -16.34
CA ASN A 141 9.68 4.46 -16.87
C ASN A 141 9.11 5.74 -17.51
N PRO A 142 9.74 6.91 -17.34
CA PRO A 142 9.32 8.13 -18.05
C PRO A 142 9.13 7.94 -19.55
N ASN A 143 9.96 7.10 -20.19
CA ASN A 143 9.87 6.79 -21.62
C ASN A 143 8.58 6.06 -22.02
N ASP A 144 7.89 5.40 -21.09
CA ASP A 144 6.59 4.77 -21.36
C ASP A 144 5.52 5.81 -21.75
N PHE A 145 5.75 7.08 -21.37
CA PHE A 145 4.89 8.24 -21.64
C PHE A 145 5.47 9.17 -22.73
N SER A 146 6.55 8.77 -23.39
CA SER A 146 7.17 9.55 -24.48
C SER A 146 6.16 9.92 -25.56
N ASN A 147 6.37 11.07 -26.21
CA ASN A 147 5.45 11.64 -27.21
C ASN A 147 4.01 11.83 -26.67
N ASN A 148 3.88 12.22 -25.40
CA ASN A 148 2.60 12.47 -24.73
C ASN A 148 1.66 11.24 -24.72
N LYS A 149 2.24 10.03 -24.77
CA LYS A 149 1.50 8.78 -24.77
C LYS A 149 0.73 8.61 -23.46
N ALA A 150 -0.54 8.28 -23.58
CA ALA A 150 -1.33 7.82 -22.44
C ALA A 150 -1.25 6.30 -22.29
N LEU A 151 -1.23 5.83 -21.05
CA LEU A 151 -1.38 4.43 -20.70
C LEU A 151 -2.74 4.20 -20.04
N GLU A 152 -3.46 3.17 -20.46
CA GLU A 152 -4.63 2.71 -19.69
C GLU A 152 -4.11 2.03 -18.42
N CYS A 153 -4.51 2.56 -17.27
CA CYS A 153 -4.12 2.04 -15.96
C CYS A 153 -5.35 1.77 -15.10
N ILE A 154 -5.19 0.87 -14.15
CA ILE A 154 -6.20 0.47 -13.19
C ILE A 154 -5.89 1.14 -11.86
N ASN A 155 -6.87 1.85 -11.29
CA ASN A 155 -6.83 2.31 -9.91
C ASN A 155 -7.73 1.45 -9.06
N ILE A 156 -7.28 1.07 -7.87
CA ILE A 156 -8.03 0.24 -6.93
C ILE A 156 -8.00 0.89 -5.55
N GLY A 157 -9.12 0.85 -4.84
CA GLY A 157 -9.26 1.47 -3.53
C GLY A 157 -10.56 1.08 -2.84
N PHE A 158 -10.69 1.46 -1.58
CA PHE A 158 -11.84 1.11 -0.73
C PHE A 158 -12.82 2.26 -0.53
N GLY A 159 -12.41 3.49 -0.85
CA GLY A 159 -13.15 4.73 -0.67
C GLY A 159 -13.77 4.92 0.73
N VAL A 160 -14.61 5.94 0.83
CA VAL A 160 -15.46 6.18 2.01
C VAL A 160 -16.92 6.02 1.58
N MET A 161 -17.62 5.02 2.09
CA MET A 161 -18.97 4.69 1.61
C MET A 161 -20.07 5.61 2.14
N ASP A 162 -19.92 6.16 3.36
CA ASP A 162 -20.85 7.12 3.96
C ASP A 162 -20.22 7.82 5.19
N THR A 163 -20.95 8.77 5.77
CA THR A 163 -20.66 9.37 7.09
C THR A 163 -21.15 8.52 8.27
N LYS A 164 -21.63 7.28 8.02
CA LYS A 164 -22.34 6.41 8.98
C LYS A 164 -21.65 5.04 9.15
N ASN A 165 -20.32 5.00 9.04
CA ASN A 165 -19.47 3.86 9.42
C ASN A 165 -19.54 2.61 8.51
N THR A 166 -19.91 2.70 7.24
CA THR A 166 -19.73 1.56 6.30
C THR A 166 -18.33 1.50 5.67
N VAL A 167 -17.33 1.71 6.52
CA VAL A 167 -15.94 2.02 6.16
C VAL A 167 -15.16 0.73 5.84
N GLY A 168 -14.59 0.66 4.63
CA GLY A 168 -13.77 -0.47 4.17
C GLY A 168 -14.55 -1.73 3.81
N LYS A 169 -15.82 -1.61 3.38
CA LYS A 169 -16.69 -2.76 3.08
C LYS A 169 -16.31 -3.49 1.78
N LYS A 170 -16.23 -2.76 0.68
CA LYS A 170 -15.92 -3.32 -0.63
C LYS A 170 -14.92 -2.43 -1.34
N GLY A 171 -13.93 -3.05 -1.97
CA GLY A 171 -13.04 -2.32 -2.86
C GLY A 171 -13.67 -2.16 -4.23
N TYR A 172 -13.30 -1.08 -4.90
CA TYR A 172 -13.68 -0.79 -6.27
C TYR A 172 -12.43 -0.58 -7.12
N MET A 173 -12.62 -0.64 -8.43
CA MET A 173 -11.59 -0.31 -9.39
C MET A 173 -12.15 0.45 -10.59
N ILE A 174 -11.31 1.27 -11.19
CA ILE A 174 -11.55 1.94 -12.47
C ILE A 174 -10.40 1.74 -13.42
N LYS A 175 -10.70 1.85 -14.71
CA LYS A 175 -9.71 2.04 -15.77
C LYS A 175 -9.73 3.50 -16.20
N THR A 176 -8.56 4.12 -16.28
CA THR A 176 -8.39 5.49 -16.74
C THR A 176 -7.10 5.64 -17.52
N ASN A 177 -7.08 6.57 -18.46
CA ASN A 177 -5.84 6.94 -19.16
C ASN A 177 -4.98 7.80 -18.26
N VAL A 178 -3.68 7.57 -18.27
CA VAL A 178 -2.71 8.22 -17.39
C VAL A 178 -1.57 8.75 -18.23
N ARG A 179 -1.08 9.94 -17.86
CA ARG A 179 0.09 10.58 -18.48
C ARG A 179 1.11 11.02 -17.43
N ASN A 180 2.34 11.17 -17.87
CA ASN A 180 3.43 11.86 -17.19
C ASN A 180 3.99 12.91 -18.16
N GLY A 181 4.41 14.06 -17.64
CA GLY A 181 4.92 15.17 -18.44
C GLY A 181 4.49 16.52 -17.87
N GLU A 182 5.14 17.59 -18.32
CA GLU A 182 4.87 18.97 -17.88
C GLU A 182 3.40 19.37 -18.01
N THR A 183 2.71 18.90 -19.05
CA THR A 183 1.31 19.22 -19.34
C THR A 183 0.32 18.13 -18.92
N ALA A 184 0.79 17.05 -18.28
CA ALA A 184 -0.08 15.93 -17.90
C ALA A 184 -1.07 16.33 -16.81
N CYS A 185 -0.64 17.17 -15.87
CA CYS A 185 -1.43 17.69 -14.76
C CYS A 185 -1.83 19.14 -15.05
N LYS A 186 -3.13 19.43 -15.12
CA LYS A 186 -3.65 20.69 -15.69
C LYS A 186 -3.39 21.95 -14.86
N GLU A 187 -3.22 21.85 -13.55
CA GLU A 187 -2.93 23.00 -12.67
C GLU A 187 -1.45 23.23 -12.38
N TYR A 188 -0.55 22.43 -12.97
CA TYR A 188 0.87 22.64 -12.79
C TYR A 188 1.32 23.89 -13.56
N ASP A 189 1.20 25.05 -12.90
CA ASP A 189 1.74 26.32 -13.36
C ASP A 189 3.25 26.16 -13.62
N ILE A 190 3.63 26.31 -14.89
CA ILE A 190 4.96 26.03 -15.44
C ILE A 190 6.03 26.92 -14.79
N ASP A 191 5.67 28.10 -14.29
CA ASP A 191 6.64 29.10 -13.83
C ASP A 191 7.05 28.93 -12.36
N LEU A 192 6.22 28.30 -11.51
CA LEU A 192 6.52 28.17 -10.08
C LEU A 192 7.36 26.92 -9.75
N GLN A 193 7.41 25.91 -10.62
CA GLN A 193 7.97 24.60 -10.27
C GLN A 193 8.49 23.80 -11.47
N LYS A 194 9.69 24.15 -11.91
CA LYS A 194 10.22 23.69 -13.20
C LYS A 194 10.34 22.16 -13.37
N ASP A 195 10.27 21.36 -12.30
CA ASP A 195 10.52 19.91 -12.38
C ASP A 195 9.63 19.00 -11.51
N ALA A 196 8.72 19.55 -10.70
CA ALA A 196 7.94 18.73 -9.77
C ALA A 196 7.01 17.74 -10.50
N TRP A 197 6.58 18.04 -11.73
CA TRP A 197 5.83 17.15 -12.62
C TRP A 197 6.46 15.75 -12.77
N LYS A 198 7.79 15.63 -12.64
CA LYS A 198 8.53 14.36 -12.78
C LYS A 198 8.12 13.32 -11.74
N GLN A 199 7.62 13.76 -10.59
CA GLN A 199 7.19 12.86 -9.52
C GLN A 199 5.71 12.48 -9.63
N TYR A 200 4.96 12.99 -10.62
CA TYR A 200 3.52 12.77 -10.70
C TYR A 200 3.09 12.02 -11.96
N LEU A 201 2.05 11.21 -11.81
CA LEU A 201 1.22 10.71 -12.90
C LEU A 201 -0.17 11.32 -12.74
N CYS A 202 -0.77 11.76 -13.84
CA CYS A 202 -2.10 12.35 -13.82
C CYS A 202 -3.07 11.52 -14.65
N SER A 203 -4.18 11.13 -14.03
CA SER A 203 -5.31 10.51 -14.71
C SER A 203 -5.91 11.51 -15.70
N GLN A 204 -6.61 11.02 -16.72
CA GLN A 204 -7.37 11.90 -17.59
C GLN A 204 -8.43 12.67 -16.79
N PRO A 205 -8.66 13.95 -17.10
CA PRO A 205 -9.72 14.74 -16.52
C PRO A 205 -11.09 14.07 -16.56
N THR A 206 -11.88 14.24 -15.51
CA THR A 206 -13.30 13.94 -15.56
C THR A 206 -14.04 14.97 -16.42
N THR A 207 -15.14 14.53 -17.03
CA THR A 207 -16.03 15.32 -17.86
C THR A 207 -17.48 14.97 -17.49
N PRO A 208 -18.49 15.71 -17.99
CA PRO A 208 -19.89 15.32 -17.77
C PRO A 208 -20.21 13.87 -18.16
N ASN A 209 -19.49 13.31 -19.15
CA ASN A 209 -19.68 11.95 -19.67
C ASN A 209 -18.61 10.94 -19.21
N PHE A 210 -17.65 11.35 -18.38
CA PHE A 210 -16.60 10.48 -17.86
C PHE A 210 -16.28 10.90 -16.42
N LYS A 211 -16.76 10.15 -15.43
CA LYS A 211 -16.59 10.50 -14.00
C LYS A 211 -15.66 9.55 -13.25
N LYS A 212 -14.93 8.67 -13.96
CA LYS A 212 -14.03 7.70 -13.33
C LYS A 212 -12.84 8.39 -12.68
N MET A 213 -12.83 8.41 -11.35
CA MET A 213 -11.73 8.93 -10.56
C MET A 213 -11.67 8.24 -9.18
N THR A 214 -10.54 8.37 -8.50
CA THR A 214 -10.43 7.98 -7.09
C THR A 214 -11.07 9.04 -6.20
N CYS A 215 -11.49 8.63 -5.00
CA CYS A 215 -12.21 9.45 -4.03
C CYS A 215 -11.51 9.39 -2.65
N PRO A 216 -11.99 10.16 -1.65
CA PRO A 216 -11.49 10.01 -0.28
C PRO A 216 -11.55 8.56 0.19
N GLY A 217 -10.47 8.06 0.80
CA GLY A 217 -10.32 6.66 1.21
C GLY A 217 -9.55 5.77 0.22
N ASP A 218 -9.45 6.18 -1.04
CA ASP A 218 -8.64 5.49 -2.06
C ASP A 218 -7.17 5.91 -2.04
N SER A 219 -6.87 7.00 -1.31
CA SER A 219 -5.53 7.50 -1.04
C SER A 219 -4.54 6.38 -0.70
N GLY A 220 -3.36 6.42 -1.29
CA GLY A 220 -2.33 5.40 -1.17
C GLY A 220 -2.54 4.14 -2.02
N GLY A 221 -3.69 4.02 -2.68
CA GLY A 221 -4.04 2.85 -3.49
C GLY A 221 -3.18 2.68 -4.74
N PRO A 222 -3.10 1.45 -5.27
CA PRO A 222 -2.30 1.16 -6.46
C PRO A 222 -2.86 1.80 -7.72
N MET A 223 -1.98 2.41 -8.51
CA MET A 223 -2.16 2.61 -9.94
C MET A 223 -1.33 1.57 -10.71
N VAL A 224 -2.01 0.65 -11.39
CA VAL A 224 -1.41 -0.48 -12.12
C VAL A 224 -1.48 -0.26 -13.61
N CYS A 225 -0.32 -0.22 -14.28
CA CYS A 225 -0.22 -0.16 -15.73
C CYS A 225 0.62 -1.36 -16.20
N ASN A 226 0.22 -2.04 -17.28
CA ASN A 226 0.96 -3.19 -17.81
C ASN A 226 1.30 -4.27 -16.75
N ASN A 227 0.38 -4.55 -15.82
CA ASN A 227 0.56 -5.47 -14.69
C ASN A 227 1.70 -5.12 -13.72
N LEU A 228 2.16 -3.87 -13.70
CA LEU A 228 3.15 -3.37 -12.77
C LEU A 228 2.60 -2.17 -12.01
N LEU A 229 3.10 -1.95 -10.80
CA LEU A 229 2.74 -0.81 -9.98
C LEU A 229 3.52 0.42 -10.49
N TYR A 230 2.81 1.37 -11.09
CA TYR A 230 3.38 2.61 -11.64
C TYR A 230 3.20 3.78 -10.68
N GLY A 231 2.06 3.84 -9.98
CA GLY A 231 1.73 4.97 -9.13
C GLY A 231 1.09 4.60 -7.81
N VAL A 232 1.12 5.55 -6.90
CA VAL A 232 0.40 5.56 -5.61
C VAL A 232 -0.62 6.70 -5.66
N CYS A 233 -1.90 6.41 -5.43
CA CYS A 233 -2.94 7.45 -5.39
C CYS A 233 -2.60 8.50 -4.32
N SER A 234 -2.55 9.76 -4.72
CA SER A 234 -2.19 10.86 -3.83
C SER A 234 -3.43 11.71 -3.56
N TYR A 235 -3.66 12.77 -4.31
CA TYR A 235 -4.80 13.65 -4.17
C TYR A 235 -5.57 13.81 -5.49
N TYR A 236 -6.70 14.52 -5.42
CA TYR A 236 -7.41 15.00 -6.59
C TYR A 236 -7.76 16.48 -6.41
N TYR A 237 -8.00 17.15 -7.51
CA TYR A 237 -8.36 18.57 -7.52
C TYR A 237 -9.23 18.91 -8.73
N ASN A 238 -9.98 20.01 -8.63
CA ASN A 238 -10.73 20.60 -9.71
C ASN A 238 -9.86 21.63 -10.44
N PHE A 239 -9.44 21.36 -11.67
CA PHE A 239 -8.46 22.20 -12.38
C PHE A 239 -9.00 23.55 -12.89
N LYS A 240 -10.25 23.88 -12.56
CA LYS A 240 -10.88 25.18 -12.84
C LYS A 240 -11.05 26.04 -11.59
N GLY A 241 -10.55 25.58 -10.43
CA GLY A 241 -10.73 26.28 -9.16
C GLY A 241 -12.16 26.19 -8.60
N GLU A 242 -12.97 25.24 -9.07
CA GLU A 242 -14.29 24.97 -8.50
C GLU A 242 -14.20 24.02 -7.28
N LYS A 243 -15.35 23.58 -6.76
CA LYS A 243 -15.41 22.72 -5.58
C LYS A 243 -14.73 21.37 -5.84
N ASN A 244 -13.82 20.98 -4.94
CA ASN A 244 -13.22 19.65 -4.91
C ASN A 244 -14.22 18.61 -4.39
N GLU A 245 -14.89 17.91 -5.30
CA GLU A 245 -15.85 16.86 -4.99
C GLU A 245 -15.63 15.64 -5.89
N CYS A 246 -15.72 14.44 -5.33
CA CYS A 246 -15.51 13.24 -6.14
C CYS A 246 -16.67 13.00 -7.12
N GLY A 247 -16.36 12.56 -8.34
CA GLY A 247 -17.36 12.20 -9.35
C GLY A 247 -18.02 13.39 -10.05
N VAL A 248 -17.51 14.61 -9.86
CA VAL A 248 -17.93 15.79 -10.63
C VAL A 248 -17.00 16.02 -11.83
N PRO A 249 -17.41 16.81 -12.84
CA PRO A 249 -16.54 17.17 -13.98
C PRO A 249 -15.33 18.01 -13.56
N ASP A 250 -14.37 18.14 -14.47
CA ASP A 250 -13.19 18.99 -14.31
C ASP A 250 -12.29 18.62 -13.12
N MET A 251 -12.39 17.38 -12.66
CA MET A 251 -11.52 16.78 -11.65
C MET A 251 -10.34 16.08 -12.31
N GLN A 252 -9.20 16.09 -11.66
CA GLN A 252 -8.05 15.28 -12.03
C GLN A 252 -7.46 14.61 -10.79
N THR A 253 -7.15 13.32 -10.91
CA THR A 253 -6.42 12.59 -9.86
C THR A 253 -4.92 12.61 -10.15
N VAL A 254 -4.15 12.96 -9.13
CA VAL A 254 -2.69 12.89 -9.09
C VAL A 254 -2.25 11.63 -8.36
N HIS A 255 -1.24 10.98 -8.89
CA HIS A 255 -0.58 9.83 -8.30
C HIS A 255 0.91 10.12 -8.19
N VAL A 256 1.55 9.67 -7.12
CA VAL A 256 3.01 9.69 -7.04
C VAL A 256 3.58 8.66 -8.01
N PHE A 257 4.49 9.09 -8.88
CA PHE A 257 5.19 8.24 -9.83
C PHE A 257 6.28 7.44 -9.10
N ILE A 258 6.06 6.14 -8.93
CA ILE A 258 6.94 5.29 -8.13
C ILE A 258 8.34 5.21 -8.71
N HIS A 259 8.50 5.33 -10.04
CA HIS A 259 9.81 5.38 -10.69
C HIS A 259 10.70 6.47 -10.07
N TYR A 260 10.13 7.65 -9.83
CA TYR A 260 10.84 8.80 -9.25
C TYR A 260 11.37 8.50 -7.84
N HIS A 261 10.60 7.77 -7.02
CA HIS A 261 10.97 7.41 -5.65
C HIS A 261 11.62 6.04 -5.50
N LYS A 262 11.90 5.33 -6.62
CA LYS A 262 12.39 3.93 -6.59
C LYS A 262 13.67 3.76 -5.80
N LYS A 263 14.59 4.73 -5.86
CA LYS A 263 15.83 4.70 -5.06
C LYS A 263 15.52 4.70 -3.56
N TRP A 264 14.66 5.62 -3.12
CA TRP A 264 14.26 5.72 -1.71
C TRP A 264 13.58 4.43 -1.23
N ILE A 265 12.65 3.88 -2.01
CA ILE A 265 11.96 2.62 -1.68
C ILE A 265 12.97 1.48 -1.49
N ASN A 266 13.90 1.32 -2.45
CA ASN A 266 14.92 0.27 -2.38
C ASN A 266 15.86 0.44 -1.18
N ASP A 267 16.28 1.67 -0.87
CA ASP A 267 17.19 1.95 0.24
C ASP A 267 16.53 1.60 1.58
N LYS A 268 15.24 1.89 1.76
CA LYS A 268 14.48 1.51 2.96
C LYS A 268 14.27 0.00 3.08
N MET A 269 14.04 -0.70 1.97
CA MET A 269 13.91 -2.16 1.99
C MET A 269 15.25 -2.88 2.23
N LYS A 270 16.38 -2.34 1.76
CA LYS A 270 17.71 -2.97 1.89
C LYS A 270 18.22 -3.03 3.32
N GLY A 271 18.05 -1.95 4.10
CA GLY A 271 18.49 -1.92 5.51
C GLY A 271 17.97 -3.11 6.31
N ASP A 272 16.76 -3.56 5.99
CA ASP A 272 16.11 -4.68 6.63
C ASP A 272 16.51 -6.07 6.10
N ILE A 273 16.80 -6.19 4.81
CA ILE A 273 17.27 -7.45 4.22
C ILE A 273 18.65 -7.79 4.80
N ASP A 274 19.54 -6.79 4.85
CA ASP A 274 20.91 -6.96 5.36
C ASP A 274 20.92 -7.28 6.86
N GLU A 275 20.07 -6.65 7.66
CA GLU A 275 19.89 -6.98 9.08
C GLU A 275 19.38 -8.40 9.30
N ASN A 276 18.40 -8.84 8.50
CA ASN A 276 17.84 -10.19 8.60
C ASN A 276 18.86 -11.27 8.22
N GLU A 277 19.71 -11.01 7.22
CA GLU A 277 20.81 -11.89 6.87
C GLU A 277 21.87 -11.97 7.96
N LYS A 278 22.24 -10.84 8.58
CA LYS A 278 23.15 -10.79 9.73
C LYS A 278 22.59 -11.61 10.91
N LYS A 279 21.33 -11.39 11.30
CA LYS A 279 20.65 -12.14 12.38
C LYS A 279 20.56 -13.64 12.07
N LYS A 280 20.36 -14.04 10.80
CA LYS A 280 20.39 -15.46 10.37
C LYS A 280 21.79 -16.07 10.47
N LYS A 281 22.84 -15.34 10.07
CA LYS A 281 24.25 -15.77 10.17
C LYS A 281 24.63 -15.98 11.65
N GLU A 282 24.30 -15.04 12.52
CA GLU A 282 24.53 -15.15 13.97
C GLU A 282 23.77 -16.33 14.62
N LYS A 283 22.51 -16.57 14.26
CA LYS A 283 21.75 -17.74 14.74
C LYS A 283 22.39 -19.06 14.30
N LYS A 284 22.91 -19.13 13.06
CA LYS A 284 23.65 -20.30 12.56
C LYS A 284 24.96 -20.52 13.33
N GLU A 285 25.71 -19.45 13.62
CA GLU A 285 26.93 -19.54 14.42
C GLU A 285 26.68 -19.96 15.88
N LYS A 286 25.66 -19.39 16.53
CA LYS A 286 25.25 -19.79 17.89
C LYS A 286 24.86 -21.27 17.94
N LYS A 287 24.14 -21.78 16.92
CA LYS A 287 23.85 -23.22 16.79
C LYS A 287 25.11 -24.07 16.59
N LYS A 288 26.07 -23.63 15.77
CA LYS A 288 27.37 -24.32 15.58
C LYS A 288 28.19 -24.37 16.88
N LYS A 289 28.28 -23.27 17.63
CA LYS A 289 28.97 -23.20 18.92
C LYS A 289 28.33 -24.12 19.98
N LYS A 290 26.99 -24.20 20.03
CA LYS A 290 26.27 -25.15 20.91
C LYS A 290 26.52 -26.61 20.55
N ARG A 291 26.61 -26.94 19.25
CA ARG A 291 26.97 -28.30 18.80
C ARG A 291 28.40 -28.68 19.17
N LYS A 292 29.38 -27.77 19.00
CA LYS A 292 30.77 -28.01 19.40
C LYS A 292 30.94 -28.21 20.92
N LYS A 293 30.19 -27.46 21.75
CA LYS A 293 30.18 -27.66 23.22
C LYS A 293 29.55 -28.98 23.65
N LYS A 294 28.57 -29.50 22.91
CA LYS A 294 28.00 -30.84 23.16
C LYS A 294 28.94 -31.97 22.74
N SER A 295 29.72 -31.80 21.66
CA SER A 295 30.70 -32.80 21.25
C SER A 295 31.95 -32.84 22.13
N SER A 296 32.31 -31.73 22.79
CA SER A 296 33.41 -31.70 23.77
C SER A 296 33.04 -32.16 25.18
N GLY A 297 31.75 -32.44 25.44
CA GLY A 297 31.25 -32.89 26.76
C GLY A 297 31.20 -34.41 26.94
N ASN A 298 31.40 -35.19 25.87
CA ASN A 298 31.52 -36.65 25.95
C ASN A 298 33.00 -37.06 25.90
N SER A 299 33.76 -36.70 26.92
CA SER A 299 34.99 -37.44 27.23
C SER A 299 34.56 -38.76 27.87
N ILE A 300 34.63 -39.84 27.09
CA ILE A 300 34.47 -41.21 27.58
C ILE A 300 35.51 -41.41 28.70
N LYS A 301 35.05 -41.55 29.95
CA LYS A 301 35.93 -42.04 31.03
C LYS A 301 36.31 -43.48 30.67
N PRO A 302 37.60 -43.85 30.67
CA PRO A 302 38.01 -45.20 30.35
C PRO A 302 37.35 -46.17 31.34
N ASN A 303 36.72 -47.19 30.78
CA ASN A 303 36.00 -48.21 31.51
C ASN A 303 37.01 -49.01 32.37
N HIS A 304 36.71 -49.18 33.66
CA HIS A 304 37.59 -49.83 34.67
C HIS A 304 38.04 -51.26 34.32
N ILE A 305 37.44 -51.85 33.29
CA ILE A 305 37.75 -53.19 32.76
C ILE A 305 39.04 -53.17 31.92
N PHE A 306 39.32 -52.09 31.16
CA PHE A 306 40.51 -52.01 30.31
C PHE A 306 41.81 -51.88 31.11
N GLN A 307 41.74 -51.27 32.29
CA GLN A 307 42.89 -51.10 33.17
C GLN A 307 43.30 -52.39 33.89
N LYS A 308 42.34 -53.32 34.12
CA LYS A 308 42.61 -54.63 34.73
C LYS A 308 43.19 -55.66 33.76
N VAL A 309 42.82 -55.60 32.48
CA VAL A 309 43.37 -56.51 31.45
C VAL A 309 44.84 -56.20 31.17
N LEU A 310 45.23 -54.91 31.22
CA LEU A 310 46.62 -54.50 30.98
C LEU A 310 47.57 -54.91 32.11
N THR A 311 47.09 -54.96 33.36
CA THR A 311 47.91 -55.41 34.51
C THR A 311 48.14 -56.92 34.51
N ILE A 312 47.14 -57.71 34.08
CA ILE A 312 47.27 -59.18 33.99
C ILE A 312 48.22 -59.58 32.86
N LEU A 313 48.20 -58.86 31.72
CA LEU A 313 49.12 -59.11 30.61
C LEU A 313 50.58 -58.74 30.94
N LEU A 314 50.81 -57.67 31.72
CA LEU A 314 52.17 -57.35 32.19
C LEU A 314 52.69 -58.35 33.24
N TYR A 315 51.82 -58.89 34.11
CA TYR A 315 52.24 -59.86 35.12
C TYR A 315 52.63 -61.23 34.52
N CYS A 316 51.99 -61.64 33.41
CA CYS A 316 52.35 -62.86 32.68
C CYS A 316 53.64 -62.73 31.84
N MET A 317 54.04 -61.52 31.47
CA MET A 317 55.28 -61.26 30.70
C MET A 317 56.54 -61.19 31.58
N LEU A 318 56.39 -60.90 32.88
CA LEU A 318 57.51 -60.71 33.81
C LEU A 318 57.92 -61.96 34.60
N ASN A 319 57.19 -63.09 34.48
CA ASN A 319 57.49 -64.34 35.20
C ASN A 319 57.88 -65.52 34.27
N LYS A 320 58.41 -65.20 33.08
CA LYS A 320 59.17 -66.15 32.25
C LYS A 320 60.48 -65.48 31.83
N ILE A 321 61.42 -65.42 32.77
CA ILE A 321 62.89 -65.50 32.68
C ILE A 321 63.39 -65.53 34.12
#